data_AF-A0A9R1GTP0-F1
#
_entry.id   AF-A0A9R1GTP0-F1
#
_cell.length_a   1.000
_cell.length_b   1.000
_cell.length_c   1.000
_cell.angle_alpha   90.00
_cell.angle_beta   90.00
_cell.angle_gamma   90.00
#
_symmetry.space_group_name_H-M   'P 1'
#
loop_
_entity.id
_entity.type
_entity.pdbx_description
1 polymer ?
#
loop_
_entity_poly.entity_id
_entity_poly.type
_entity_poly.pdbx_seq_one_letter_code
_entity_poly.pdbx_strand_id
1 'polypeptide(L)'
;VRAGPVGRDAGDLERGLGDRRRPEPGPGPGRHDAAPAGRDAAELAAGRPGRPGREEEEEVRGHRLHGHRPQDLHVDHRPHPRRRPLRRLRHDDRQARPAQEAAAAAPDQYTLALHKALMFFNAQRSGHLPKHNGVSWRGNSGMKDGLSDSTVKKSLVGGFYDAGDAIKFNYPMAWSMTMLSWTVIEYRAKYEAIGELDHVKEIIKWGTDYMLKTFNSSADTIDRIVAQVGVGDTSKGPMPNDHYCWMRPEDIDYKRPVIECHSCSDLAAEMAAALAAASIVFKDSKTYSDKLVHGAKALYKFGRLQRGRYSPNGSDQSLFYNSTSYWDEFVWGGAWMYFATGNTSYLTIATAPGMAKHAGAFWIGSPNYGVFTWDDKLPGSQVLLSRLRLFLSPGYPYEEILRTFHNQTDNVMCSYLPVFNSFNFTKGGLIQLNHGGPQPLQYVVNAAFLASLYADYLDTADTPGWYCGPNFYTTDVLRKFAKSQLDYILGKNPQKMSYVVGFGKKYPKRVHHRGASIPHNGVKYGCKGGFKWRESKKANPNILVGAMVAGPDKHDGFKDIRTNYNYTEPTLAANAGLVAALISLADIDTGRYSIDKNTIFSAVPPMFPTPPPPPSAWKP
;
A
#
# COMPACT_ATOMS: atom_id res chain seq x y z
N VAL A 1 13.73 -41.50 44.74
CA VAL A 1 13.33 -40.67 45.90
C VAL A 1 14.48 -39.74 46.24
N ARG A 2 14.27 -38.40 46.21
CA ARG A 2 15.26 -37.35 46.55
C ARG A 2 16.56 -37.36 45.70
N ALA A 3 17.27 -36.25 45.47
CA ALA A 3 16.90 -34.82 45.43
C ALA A 3 17.99 -34.10 44.58
N GLY A 4 17.74 -32.86 44.12
CA GLY A 4 18.81 -31.95 43.68
C GLY A 4 19.67 -31.47 44.86
N PRO A 5 20.61 -30.52 44.67
CA PRO A 5 20.31 -29.22 44.04
C PRO A 5 21.41 -28.69 43.07
N VAL A 6 21.11 -27.74 42.16
CA VAL A 6 21.51 -26.30 42.18
C VAL A 6 23.01 -26.05 42.46
N GLY A 7 23.77 -25.28 41.67
CA GLY A 7 23.48 -24.50 40.44
C GLY A 7 24.46 -23.32 40.31
N ARG A 8 24.37 -22.54 39.20
CA ARG A 8 25.09 -21.24 38.97
C ARG A 8 26.64 -21.34 38.92
N ASP A 9 27.40 -20.49 38.21
CA ASP A 9 27.12 -19.22 37.52
C ASP A 9 27.84 -19.12 36.16
N ALA A 10 27.61 -18.03 35.42
CA ALA A 10 28.34 -17.70 34.19
C ALA A 10 29.78 -17.20 34.46
N GLY A 11 30.66 -17.36 33.49
CA GLY A 11 31.99 -16.75 33.47
C GLY A 11 32.47 -16.54 32.03
N ASP A 12 32.84 -15.30 31.71
CA ASP A 12 33.39 -14.91 30.42
C ASP A 12 34.74 -15.57 30.13
N LEU A 13 35.07 -15.73 28.85
CA LEU A 13 36.41 -16.12 28.40
C LEU A 13 36.73 -15.49 27.03
N GLU A 14 37.26 -14.27 27.07
CA GLU A 14 38.09 -13.76 25.96
C GLU A 14 39.34 -14.63 25.82
N ARG A 15 39.71 -14.99 24.58
CA ARG A 15 41.10 -15.34 24.24
C ARG A 15 41.46 -14.93 22.82
N GLY A 16 42.62 -14.27 22.71
CA GLY A 16 43.68 -14.77 21.83
C GLY A 16 43.73 -14.18 20.42
N LEU A 17 44.46 -13.07 20.28
CA LEU A 17 44.99 -12.57 19.01
C LEU A 17 45.91 -13.61 18.34
N GLY A 18 45.88 -13.67 17.00
CA GLY A 18 46.83 -14.40 16.16
C GLY A 18 47.31 -13.54 14.99
N ASP A 19 48.58 -13.13 15.03
CA ASP A 19 49.22 -12.16 14.12
C ASP A 19 49.44 -12.69 12.69
N ARG A 20 49.06 -11.91 11.65
CA ARG A 20 49.70 -11.94 10.32
C ARG A 20 49.75 -10.53 9.70
N ARG A 21 50.96 -10.17 9.24
CA ARG A 21 51.37 -8.83 8.82
C ARG A 21 50.98 -8.48 7.39
N ARG A 22 50.73 -7.19 7.13
CA ARG A 22 50.81 -6.57 5.79
C ARG A 22 52.22 -6.04 5.52
N PRO A 23 52.60 -5.86 4.23
CA PRO A 23 53.52 -4.80 3.85
C PRO A 23 52.99 -3.91 2.70
N GLU A 24 53.31 -2.63 2.77
CA GLU A 24 53.24 -1.57 1.72
C GLU A 24 54.17 -0.43 2.19
N PRO A 25 54.54 0.58 1.36
CA PRO A 25 54.44 0.71 -0.10
C PRO A 25 55.78 1.13 -0.78
N GLY A 26 55.79 1.38 -2.10
CA GLY A 26 56.91 1.99 -2.83
C GLY A 26 56.51 2.58 -4.20
N PRO A 27 57.11 3.69 -4.70
CA PRO A 27 56.46 4.56 -5.70
C PRO A 27 57.17 4.63 -7.08
N GLY A 28 56.48 5.15 -8.11
CA GLY A 28 57.13 5.58 -9.37
C GLY A 28 56.14 5.83 -10.53
N PRO A 29 56.30 6.88 -11.38
CA PRO A 29 55.22 7.39 -12.22
C PRO A 29 55.36 7.15 -13.74
N GLY A 30 54.25 7.32 -14.47
CA GLY A 30 54.25 7.43 -15.93
C GLY A 30 52.97 8.10 -16.45
N ARG A 31 53.11 9.26 -17.12
CA ARG A 31 52.03 9.91 -17.90
C ARG A 31 52.04 9.35 -19.32
N HIS A 32 50.89 9.40 -20.02
CA HIS A 32 50.87 9.78 -21.44
C HIS A 32 49.48 10.29 -21.86
N ASP A 33 49.48 11.15 -22.88
CA ASP A 33 48.35 12.01 -23.27
C ASP A 33 47.55 11.48 -24.47
N ALA A 34 46.32 12.01 -24.57
CA ALA A 34 45.64 12.50 -25.77
C ALA A 34 45.29 11.58 -26.98
N ALA A 35 43.98 11.63 -27.27
CA ALA A 35 43.34 11.91 -28.57
C ALA A 35 42.77 10.74 -29.42
N PRO A 36 41.69 10.99 -30.22
CA PRO A 36 40.84 9.93 -30.75
C PRO A 36 40.75 9.85 -32.29
N ALA A 37 40.47 8.64 -32.78
CA ALA A 37 39.91 8.33 -34.10
C ALA A 37 39.20 6.96 -33.99
N GLY A 38 38.17 6.60 -34.77
CA GLY A 38 37.45 7.33 -35.81
C GLY A 38 36.26 6.50 -36.31
N ARG A 39 35.42 7.14 -37.14
CA ARG A 39 34.29 6.63 -37.95
C ARG A 39 34.21 5.11 -38.21
N ASP A 40 32.98 4.58 -38.09
CA ASP A 40 32.27 3.72 -39.07
C ASP A 40 30.91 3.31 -38.45
N ALA A 41 29.85 2.93 -39.17
CA ALA A 41 29.38 3.32 -40.51
C ALA A 41 27.85 3.09 -40.51
N ALA A 42 27.09 3.79 -41.36
CA ALA A 42 25.65 3.56 -41.50
C ALA A 42 25.38 2.42 -42.48
N GLU A 43 24.41 1.55 -42.19
CA GLU A 43 23.89 0.60 -43.19
C GLU A 43 22.38 0.82 -43.39
N LEU A 44 22.04 1.25 -44.60
CA LEU A 44 20.69 1.38 -45.13
C LEU A 44 20.41 0.17 -46.02
N ALA A 45 19.30 -0.52 -45.79
CA ALA A 45 18.78 -1.51 -46.74
C ALA A 45 17.28 -1.25 -46.99
N ALA A 46 16.97 -0.58 -48.10
CA ALA A 46 15.62 -0.39 -48.59
C ALA A 46 15.34 -1.36 -49.76
N GLY A 47 14.42 -2.31 -49.57
CA GLY A 47 13.89 -3.17 -50.63
C GLY A 47 12.54 -2.67 -51.13
N ARG A 48 12.35 -2.55 -52.46
CA ARG A 48 11.16 -1.96 -53.10
C ARG A 48 9.95 -2.92 -53.17
N PRO A 49 8.71 -2.39 -53.32
CA PRO A 49 7.48 -3.18 -53.32
C PRO A 49 7.13 -3.81 -54.68
N GLY A 50 6.50 -4.99 -54.65
CA GLY A 50 5.81 -5.63 -55.78
C GLY A 50 4.30 -5.32 -55.80
N ARG A 51 3.68 -5.37 -56.98
CA ARG A 51 2.30 -4.92 -57.25
C ARG A 51 1.20 -5.92 -56.82
N PRO A 52 -0.06 -5.45 -56.64
CA PRO A 52 -1.19 -6.30 -56.27
C PRO A 52 -1.78 -7.08 -57.46
N GLY A 53 -2.48 -8.18 -57.16
CA GLY A 53 -3.17 -9.00 -58.15
C GLY A 53 -4.50 -9.55 -57.63
N ARG A 54 -5.59 -8.99 -58.18
CA ARG A 54 -6.95 -9.50 -58.41
C ARG A 54 -7.78 -10.16 -57.29
N GLU A 55 -9.01 -9.67 -57.26
CA GLU A 55 -10.23 -10.29 -56.78
C GLU A 55 -10.43 -11.72 -57.28
N GLU A 56 -11.07 -12.54 -56.44
CA GLU A 56 -12.07 -13.52 -56.88
C GLU A 56 -13.23 -13.48 -55.87
N GLU A 57 -14.44 -13.28 -56.39
CA GLU A 57 -15.69 -13.41 -55.63
C GLU A 57 -16.11 -14.89 -55.60
N GLU A 58 -16.70 -15.36 -54.50
CA GLU A 58 -17.65 -16.47 -54.61
C GLU A 58 -18.84 -16.27 -53.66
N GLU A 59 -20.02 -16.63 -54.16
CA GLU A 59 -21.31 -16.13 -53.69
C GLU A 59 -22.12 -17.20 -52.92
N VAL A 60 -22.73 -16.77 -51.82
CA VAL A 60 -23.99 -17.27 -51.20
C VAL A 60 -24.41 -18.73 -51.40
N ARG A 61 -24.57 -19.44 -50.27
CA ARG A 61 -25.78 -20.27 -50.03
C ARG A 61 -26.37 -20.02 -48.65
N GLY A 62 -27.52 -19.34 -48.61
CA GLY A 62 -28.35 -19.24 -47.42
C GLY A 62 -29.28 -20.44 -47.24
N HIS A 63 -29.82 -20.62 -46.03
CA HIS A 63 -31.01 -21.44 -45.78
C HIS A 63 -32.02 -20.66 -44.94
N ARG A 64 -33.30 -20.83 -45.28
CA ARG A 64 -34.44 -20.08 -44.73
C ARG A 64 -35.17 -20.89 -43.65
N LEU A 65 -35.66 -20.15 -42.65
CA LEU A 65 -36.97 -20.29 -41.99
C LEU A 65 -37.40 -21.68 -41.47
N HIS A 66 -37.72 -21.72 -40.17
CA HIS A 66 -39.09 -22.04 -39.76
C HIS A 66 -39.47 -21.18 -38.55
N GLY A 67 -40.72 -20.70 -38.53
CA GLY A 67 -41.29 -19.97 -37.40
C GLY A 67 -42.52 -20.69 -36.86
N HIS A 68 -42.89 -20.41 -35.62
CA HIS A 68 -44.19 -20.77 -35.05
C HIS A 68 -44.79 -19.60 -34.27
N ARG A 69 -46.12 -19.46 -34.38
CA ARG A 69 -46.99 -18.58 -33.61
C ARG A 69 -48.17 -19.41 -33.06
N PRO A 70 -48.99 -18.87 -32.13
CA PRO A 70 -49.48 -19.62 -30.97
C PRO A 70 -50.91 -20.16 -31.11
N GLN A 71 -51.37 -20.87 -30.08
CA GLN A 71 -52.78 -21.19 -29.80
C GLN A 71 -53.09 -20.93 -28.31
N ASP A 72 -54.01 -20.01 -28.02
CA ASP A 72 -55.33 -20.22 -27.39
C ASP A 72 -55.54 -21.48 -26.50
N LEU A 73 -56.39 -21.51 -25.47
CA LEU A 73 -57.35 -20.56 -24.86
C LEU A 73 -57.83 -21.18 -23.53
N HIS A 74 -58.07 -20.41 -22.46
CA HIS A 74 -59.32 -20.52 -21.68
C HIS A 74 -59.52 -19.34 -20.70
N VAL A 75 -60.81 -19.03 -20.46
CA VAL A 75 -61.33 -17.89 -19.70
C VAL A 75 -62.35 -18.41 -18.70
N ASP A 76 -62.54 -17.74 -17.56
CA ASP A 76 -63.83 -17.80 -16.86
C ASP A 76 -64.31 -16.42 -16.32
N HIS A 77 -65.57 -16.39 -15.92
CA HIS A 77 -66.49 -15.25 -15.71
C HIS A 77 -66.74 -14.98 -14.20
N ARG A 78 -67.39 -13.91 -13.70
CA ARG A 78 -68.07 -12.65 -14.15
C ARG A 78 -68.27 -11.79 -12.86
N PRO A 79 -69.05 -10.68 -12.82
CA PRO A 79 -69.21 -9.53 -13.71
C PRO A 79 -69.04 -8.17 -12.98
N HIS A 80 -69.08 -7.04 -13.70
CA HIS A 80 -69.32 -5.69 -13.13
C HIS A 80 -70.80 -5.46 -12.79
N PRO A 81 -71.10 -4.45 -11.94
CA PRO A 81 -71.83 -3.30 -12.51
C PRO A 81 -71.33 -1.90 -12.07
N ARG A 82 -71.58 -0.91 -12.94
CA ARG A 82 -71.54 0.55 -12.67
C ARG A 82 -72.87 0.95 -11.97
N ARG A 83 -73.11 2.11 -11.33
CA ARG A 83 -72.65 3.51 -11.55
C ARG A 83 -73.23 4.43 -10.43
N ARG A 84 -72.89 5.74 -10.47
CA ARG A 84 -73.61 6.93 -9.89
C ARG A 84 -73.26 7.38 -8.43
N PRO A 85 -73.43 8.69 -8.07
CA PRO A 85 -72.25 9.51 -7.80
C PRO A 85 -72.28 10.45 -6.56
N LEU A 86 -71.13 11.13 -6.34
CA LEU A 86 -70.94 12.45 -5.69
C LEU A 86 -71.52 12.68 -4.28
N ARG A 87 -70.62 12.73 -3.29
CA ARG A 87 -70.72 13.69 -2.17
C ARG A 87 -69.31 14.15 -1.72
N ARG A 88 -69.14 15.45 -1.48
CA ARG A 88 -67.87 16.04 -1.01
C ARG A 88 -67.74 15.91 0.51
N LEU A 89 -66.49 15.67 0.94
CA LEU A 89 -65.84 16.12 2.19
C LEU A 89 -66.50 15.77 3.54
N ARG A 90 -65.74 15.01 4.34
CA ARG A 90 -65.27 15.44 5.68
C ARG A 90 -63.92 14.77 5.98
N HIS A 91 -63.09 15.43 6.78
CA HIS A 91 -61.82 14.90 7.28
C HIS A 91 -62.08 13.69 8.18
N ASP A 92 -61.18 12.71 8.13
CA ASP A 92 -60.90 11.81 9.24
C ASP A 92 -59.39 11.57 9.30
N ASP A 93 -58.80 11.80 10.47
CA ASP A 93 -57.36 11.72 10.68
C ASP A 93 -56.88 10.27 10.66
N ARG A 94 -56.02 9.94 9.69
CA ARG A 94 -55.09 8.81 9.80
C ARG A 94 -53.69 9.35 9.89
N GLN A 95 -53.23 9.53 11.13
CA GLN A 95 -51.81 9.74 11.43
C GLN A 95 -50.99 8.68 10.71
N ALA A 96 -50.13 9.12 9.79
CA ALA A 96 -49.09 8.26 9.24
C ALA A 96 -48.20 7.83 10.41
N ARG A 97 -48.11 6.52 10.67
CA ARG A 97 -47.07 6.00 11.56
C ARG A 97 -45.72 6.41 10.95
N PRO A 98 -44.81 7.03 11.72
CA PRO A 98 -43.48 7.32 11.19
C PRO A 98 -42.86 6.01 10.71
N ALA A 99 -42.21 6.04 9.55
CA ALA A 99 -41.39 4.93 9.11
C ALA A 99 -40.35 4.69 10.20
N GLN A 100 -40.41 3.52 10.83
CA GLN A 100 -39.50 3.15 11.89
C GLN A 100 -38.13 2.95 11.22
N GLU A 101 -37.23 3.94 11.37
CA GLU A 101 -35.85 3.82 10.92
C GLU A 101 -35.31 2.49 11.44
N ALA A 102 -34.94 1.61 10.52
CA ALA A 102 -34.34 0.34 10.87
C ALA A 102 -33.04 0.68 11.62
N ALA A 103 -32.97 0.29 12.89
CA ALA A 103 -31.78 0.53 13.70
C ALA A 103 -30.57 -0.03 12.96
N ALA A 104 -29.60 0.83 12.65
CA ALA A 104 -28.42 0.46 11.89
C ALA A 104 -27.77 -0.78 12.54
N ALA A 105 -27.46 -1.79 11.71
CA ALA A 105 -26.83 -3.00 12.20
C ALA A 105 -25.52 -2.67 12.94
N ALA A 106 -25.24 -3.39 14.02
CA ALA A 106 -24.01 -3.18 14.77
C ALA A 106 -22.79 -3.38 13.83
N PRO A 107 -21.81 -2.46 13.81
CA PRO A 107 -20.68 -2.56 12.89
C PRO A 107 -19.93 -3.88 13.02
N ASP A 108 -19.52 -4.44 11.89
CA ASP A 108 -18.78 -5.69 11.85
C ASP A 108 -17.38 -5.55 12.48
N GLN A 109 -16.74 -6.69 12.77
CA GLN A 109 -15.43 -6.72 13.44
C GLN A 109 -14.32 -6.00 12.65
N TYR A 110 -14.36 -6.01 11.32
CA TYR A 110 -13.37 -5.36 10.48
C TYR A 110 -13.59 -3.85 10.47
N THR A 111 -14.84 -3.37 10.40
CA THR A 111 -15.19 -1.95 10.59
C THR A 111 -14.71 -1.44 11.96
N LEU A 112 -15.00 -2.17 13.05
CA LEU A 112 -14.55 -1.82 14.42
C LEU A 112 -13.02 -1.82 14.58
N ALA A 113 -12.31 -2.68 13.84
CA ALA A 113 -10.86 -2.68 13.80
C ALA A 113 -10.29 -1.53 12.95
N LEU A 114 -10.97 -1.15 11.86
CA LEU A 114 -10.54 -0.10 10.93
C LEU A 114 -10.53 1.28 11.58
N HIS A 115 -11.61 1.65 12.28
CA HIS A 115 -11.67 2.88 13.09
C HIS A 115 -10.44 3.02 13.99
N LYS A 116 -10.05 1.91 14.65
CA LYS A 116 -8.86 1.87 15.52
C LYS A 116 -7.58 1.98 14.70
N ALA A 117 -7.43 1.20 13.63
CA ALA A 117 -6.24 1.19 12.79
C ALA A 117 -5.90 2.56 12.21
N LEU A 118 -6.90 3.42 11.92
CA LEU A 118 -6.70 4.80 11.52
C LEU A 118 -6.16 5.68 12.67
N MET A 119 -6.60 5.46 13.92
CA MET A 119 -6.05 6.19 15.10
C MET A 119 -4.55 5.98 15.31
N PHE A 120 -3.96 4.87 14.83
CA PHE A 120 -2.52 4.66 14.89
C PHE A 120 -1.76 5.76 14.14
N PHE A 121 -2.23 6.15 12.95
CA PHE A 121 -1.58 7.22 12.17
C PHE A 121 -1.59 8.55 12.93
N ASN A 122 -2.67 8.89 13.63
CA ASN A 122 -2.72 10.08 14.50
C ASN A 122 -1.71 9.99 15.66
N ALA A 123 -1.45 8.79 16.16
CA ALA A 123 -0.43 8.54 17.17
C ALA A 123 1.01 8.59 16.62
N GLN A 124 1.21 8.44 15.30
CA GLN A 124 2.51 8.57 14.61
C GLN A 124 2.84 9.98 14.11
N ARG A 125 1.90 10.94 14.08
CA ARG A 125 2.14 12.28 13.52
C ARG A 125 3.31 13.01 14.19
N SER A 126 4.19 13.60 13.39
CA SER A 126 5.28 14.49 13.80
C SER A 126 4.95 15.94 13.40
N GLY A 127 5.48 16.92 14.12
CA GLY A 127 5.25 18.35 13.88
C GLY A 127 4.21 18.97 14.81
N HIS A 128 3.51 20.00 14.32
CA HIS A 128 2.50 20.73 15.07
C HIS A 128 1.14 20.05 14.95
N LEU A 129 0.73 19.27 15.96
CA LEU A 129 -0.48 18.45 15.92
C LEU A 129 -1.75 19.31 15.88
N PRO A 130 -2.80 18.89 15.16
CA PRO A 130 -4.08 19.58 15.16
C PRO A 130 -4.78 19.41 16.52
N LYS A 131 -5.61 20.41 16.89
CA LYS A 131 -6.37 20.39 18.17
C LYS A 131 -7.22 19.13 18.36
N HIS A 132 -7.68 18.51 17.26
CA HIS A 132 -8.56 17.34 17.24
C HIS A 132 -7.83 16.03 16.90
N ASN A 133 -6.54 15.89 17.24
CA ASN A 133 -5.73 14.71 16.90
C ASN A 133 -6.24 13.36 17.48
N GLY A 134 -7.22 13.35 18.39
CA GLY A 134 -7.79 12.12 18.99
C GLY A 134 -6.84 11.31 19.89
N VAL A 135 -5.58 11.73 20.05
CA VAL A 135 -4.55 11.03 20.83
C VAL A 135 -3.98 11.99 21.89
N SER A 136 -4.60 11.98 23.08
CA SER A 136 -4.37 12.97 24.15
C SER A 136 -2.97 12.96 24.78
N TRP A 137 -2.21 11.87 24.62
CA TRP A 137 -0.87 11.72 25.18
C TRP A 137 0.26 12.12 24.21
N ARG A 138 -0.07 12.47 22.96
CA ARG A 138 0.85 13.00 21.95
C ARG A 138 0.86 14.53 21.95
N GLY A 139 1.99 15.12 21.59
CA GLY A 139 2.16 16.57 21.49
C GLY A 139 3.07 17.01 20.34
N ASN A 140 3.29 18.32 20.27
CA ASN A 140 4.13 18.94 19.26
C ASN A 140 5.57 18.46 19.38
N SER A 141 6.13 17.96 18.28
CA SER A 141 7.40 17.21 18.25
C SER A 141 8.11 17.41 16.91
N GLY A 142 9.44 17.21 16.84
CA GLY A 142 10.19 17.43 15.59
C GLY A 142 10.14 18.89 15.07
N MET A 143 9.87 19.87 15.94
CA MET A 143 9.61 21.27 15.56
C MET A 143 10.82 22.02 14.97
N LYS A 144 12.00 21.39 14.93
CA LYS A 144 13.25 21.92 14.34
C LYS A 144 13.70 21.15 13.10
N ASP A 145 12.95 20.12 12.67
CA ASP A 145 13.31 19.26 11.54
C ASP A 145 13.57 20.10 10.28
N GLY A 146 14.77 19.96 9.70
CA GLY A 146 15.25 20.72 8.53
C GLY A 146 15.67 22.17 8.77
N LEU A 147 15.18 22.84 9.82
CA LEU A 147 15.49 24.26 10.10
C LEU A 147 16.94 24.48 10.54
N SER A 148 17.49 23.55 11.33
CA SER A 148 18.88 23.61 11.80
C SER A 148 19.86 22.83 10.93
N ASP A 149 19.43 22.35 9.76
CA ASP A 149 20.29 21.59 8.85
C ASP A 149 21.04 22.54 7.90
N SER A 150 22.35 22.36 7.76
CA SER A 150 23.21 23.24 6.96
C SER A 150 23.00 23.11 5.46
N THR A 151 22.46 21.99 4.98
CA THR A 151 22.21 21.73 3.56
C THR A 151 20.83 22.21 3.14
N VAL A 152 19.81 21.84 3.93
CA VAL A 152 18.39 22.02 3.57
C VAL A 152 17.84 23.39 3.98
N LYS A 153 18.15 23.88 5.19
CA LYS A 153 17.72 25.20 5.74
C LYS A 153 16.22 25.56 5.57
N LYS A 154 15.33 24.58 5.40
CA LYS A 154 13.87 24.75 5.26
C LYS A 154 13.11 23.86 6.23
N SER A 155 11.89 24.26 6.56
CA SER A 155 11.04 23.49 7.48
C SER A 155 10.64 22.14 6.89
N LEU A 156 11.04 21.06 7.55
CA LEU A 156 10.59 19.69 7.32
C LEU A 156 9.64 19.20 8.43
N VAL A 157 9.06 20.14 9.19
CA VAL A 157 8.07 19.87 10.25
C VAL A 157 6.78 19.31 9.63
N GLY A 158 6.20 18.26 10.24
CA GLY A 158 5.05 17.51 9.72
C GLY A 158 5.38 16.03 9.50
N GLY A 159 4.54 15.29 8.77
CA GLY A 159 4.78 13.90 8.39
C GLY A 159 4.59 12.92 9.55
N PHE A 160 5.05 11.69 9.39
CA PHE A 160 4.86 10.62 10.37
C PHE A 160 6.19 10.06 10.87
N TYR A 161 6.22 9.63 12.12
CA TYR A 161 7.25 8.74 12.65
C TYR A 161 6.98 7.30 12.20
N ASP A 162 8.02 6.58 11.85
CA ASP A 162 7.88 5.31 11.14
C ASP A 162 7.32 4.18 12.02
N ALA A 163 7.94 3.94 13.17
CA ALA A 163 7.67 2.75 13.97
C ALA A 163 7.63 3.07 15.47
N GLY A 164 8.36 2.30 16.30
CA GLY A 164 8.55 2.57 17.72
C GLY A 164 9.43 3.79 18.03
N ASP A 165 10.02 4.39 17.00
CA ASP A 165 11.03 5.44 17.03
C ASP A 165 10.47 6.83 16.70
N ALA A 166 11.35 7.82 16.49
CA ALA A 166 10.98 9.12 15.96
C ALA A 166 11.73 9.45 14.66
N ILE A 167 12.18 8.45 13.91
CA ILE A 167 12.80 8.64 12.60
C ILE A 167 11.68 8.82 11.56
N LYS A 168 11.96 9.65 10.56
CA LYS A 168 11.07 9.88 9.42
C LYS A 168 11.73 9.26 8.19
N PHE A 169 11.51 7.96 8.01
CA PHE A 169 11.93 7.22 6.81
C PHE A 169 10.94 7.49 5.69
N ASN A 170 11.36 8.19 4.64
CA ASN A 170 10.39 8.65 3.62
C ASN A 170 9.93 7.54 2.67
N TYR A 171 10.65 6.42 2.59
CA TYR A 171 10.31 5.28 1.73
C TYR A 171 9.08 4.49 2.23
N PRO A 172 9.07 3.92 3.46
CA PRO A 172 7.86 3.31 4.03
C PRO A 172 6.73 4.32 4.25
N MET A 173 7.04 5.61 4.46
CA MET A 173 6.02 6.66 4.55
C MET A 173 5.33 6.92 3.20
N ALA A 174 6.09 6.98 2.10
CA ALA A 174 5.55 7.12 0.75
C ALA A 174 4.64 5.93 0.40
N TRP A 175 5.17 4.72 0.54
CA TRP A 175 4.41 3.46 0.46
C TRP A 175 3.08 3.52 1.23
N SER A 176 3.12 3.95 2.49
CA SER A 176 1.93 4.02 3.34
C SER A 176 0.87 4.97 2.79
N MET A 177 1.28 6.12 2.23
CA MET A 177 0.35 7.08 1.63
C MET A 177 -0.20 6.59 0.28
N THR A 178 0.61 5.87 -0.52
CA THR A 178 0.13 5.22 -1.75
C THR A 178 -0.92 4.16 -1.42
N MET A 179 -0.66 3.29 -0.45
CA MET A 179 -1.58 2.25 0.01
C MET A 179 -2.89 2.83 0.56
N LEU A 180 -2.83 3.81 1.48
CA LEU A 180 -4.04 4.46 1.98
C LEU A 180 -4.82 5.13 0.84
N SER A 181 -4.15 5.82 -0.07
CA SER A 181 -4.80 6.46 -1.23
C SER A 181 -5.49 5.44 -2.13
N TRP A 182 -4.83 4.32 -2.44
CA TRP A 182 -5.43 3.23 -3.21
C TRP A 182 -6.73 2.74 -2.57
N THR A 183 -6.74 2.53 -1.25
CA THR A 183 -7.96 2.07 -0.56
C THR A 183 -9.11 3.07 -0.64
N VAL A 184 -8.83 4.38 -0.62
CA VAL A 184 -9.85 5.42 -0.76
C VAL A 184 -10.34 5.53 -2.20
N ILE A 185 -9.50 5.24 -3.19
CA ILE A 185 -9.89 5.19 -4.60
C ILE A 185 -10.85 4.02 -4.86
N GLU A 186 -10.56 2.85 -4.29
CA GLU A 186 -11.37 1.64 -4.49
C GLU A 186 -12.64 1.64 -3.64
N TYR A 187 -12.53 1.95 -2.34
CA TYR A 187 -13.58 1.74 -1.34
C TYR A 187 -14.16 3.05 -0.78
N ARG A 188 -14.15 4.15 -1.55
CA ARG A 188 -14.63 5.47 -1.10
C ARG A 188 -15.99 5.41 -0.40
N ALA A 189 -16.96 4.71 -1.02
CA ALA A 189 -18.32 4.60 -0.51
C ALA A 189 -18.39 3.86 0.84
N LYS A 190 -17.53 2.85 1.06
CA LYS A 190 -17.43 2.16 2.35
C LYS A 190 -16.89 3.10 3.44
N TYR A 191 -15.83 3.85 3.14
CA TYR A 191 -15.29 4.87 4.06
C TYR A 191 -16.30 5.97 4.40
N GLU A 192 -17.13 6.38 3.43
CA GLU A 192 -18.20 7.36 3.61
C GLU A 192 -19.32 6.81 4.51
N ALA A 193 -19.79 5.59 4.24
CA ALA A 193 -20.84 4.93 5.00
C ALA A 193 -20.49 4.71 6.50
N ILE A 194 -19.21 4.53 6.83
CA ILE A 194 -18.74 4.41 8.23
C ILE A 194 -18.24 5.73 8.84
N GLY A 195 -18.30 6.85 8.10
CA GLY A 195 -17.89 8.16 8.59
C GLY A 195 -16.37 8.37 8.74
N GLU A 196 -15.54 7.54 8.12
CA GLU A 196 -14.06 7.61 8.20
C GLU A 196 -13.41 8.30 6.99
N LEU A 197 -14.17 8.62 5.93
CA LEU A 197 -13.65 9.19 4.68
C LEU A 197 -12.80 10.45 4.89
N ASP A 198 -13.28 11.41 5.69
CA ASP A 198 -12.53 12.65 5.94
C ASP A 198 -11.31 12.44 6.85
N HIS A 199 -11.36 11.47 7.78
CA HIS A 199 -10.25 11.14 8.65
C HIS A 199 -9.11 10.44 7.89
N VAL A 200 -9.41 9.45 7.03
CA VAL A 200 -8.40 8.83 6.16
C VAL A 200 -7.84 9.83 5.15
N LYS A 201 -8.66 10.75 4.62
CA LYS A 201 -8.18 11.89 3.81
C LYS A 201 -7.26 12.81 4.62
N GLU A 202 -7.57 13.15 5.86
CA GLU A 202 -6.68 13.96 6.71
C GLU A 202 -5.33 13.26 6.94
N ILE A 203 -5.33 11.94 7.16
CA ILE A 203 -4.11 11.12 7.29
C ILE A 203 -3.28 11.17 6.00
N ILE A 204 -3.89 10.92 4.83
CA ILE A 204 -3.19 10.99 3.53
C ILE A 204 -2.62 12.39 3.32
N LYS A 205 -3.44 13.43 3.52
CA LYS A 205 -3.05 14.83 3.35
C LYS A 205 -1.86 15.22 4.24
N TRP A 206 -1.83 14.72 5.48
CA TRP A 206 -0.74 14.97 6.42
C TRP A 206 0.61 14.43 5.91
N GLY A 207 0.60 13.24 5.30
CA GLY A 207 1.78 12.64 4.67
C GLY A 207 2.19 13.41 3.41
N THR A 208 1.25 13.69 2.50
CA THR A 208 1.56 14.36 1.23
C THR A 208 1.94 15.83 1.39
N ASP A 209 1.35 16.57 2.35
CA ASP A 209 1.80 17.92 2.72
C ASP A 209 3.24 17.94 3.24
N TYR A 210 3.70 16.87 3.89
CA TYR A 210 5.09 16.73 4.31
C TYR A 210 6.00 16.33 3.14
N MET A 211 5.59 15.37 2.30
CA MET A 211 6.36 14.96 1.10
C MET A 211 6.59 16.15 0.16
N LEU A 212 5.61 17.03 -0.03
CA LEU A 212 5.80 18.26 -0.83
C LEU A 212 6.88 19.21 -0.24
N LYS A 213 7.30 19.04 1.01
CA LYS A 213 8.42 19.80 1.61
C LYS A 213 9.78 19.13 1.41
N THR A 214 9.84 17.82 1.11
CA THR A 214 11.09 17.05 1.03
C THR A 214 11.90 17.32 -0.25
N PHE A 215 11.34 18.02 -1.23
CA PHE A 215 12.01 18.45 -2.46
C PHE A 215 11.58 19.88 -2.84
N ASN A 216 12.02 20.39 -4.00
CA ASN A 216 11.47 21.64 -4.53
C ASN A 216 10.19 21.35 -5.34
N SER A 217 9.05 21.20 -4.64
CA SER A 217 7.77 20.81 -5.25
C SER A 217 7.11 21.87 -6.15
N SER A 218 7.72 23.05 -6.28
CA SER A 218 7.31 24.11 -7.21
C SER A 218 8.13 24.14 -8.51
N ALA A 219 9.11 23.23 -8.69
CA ALA A 219 9.94 23.15 -9.90
C ALA A 219 9.62 21.90 -10.74
N ASP A 220 9.66 22.03 -12.07
CA ASP A 220 9.49 20.93 -13.04
C ASP A 220 10.68 19.93 -13.07
N THR A 221 11.80 20.33 -12.48
CA THR A 221 13.03 19.54 -12.39
C THR A 221 13.69 19.78 -11.03
N ILE A 222 14.17 18.70 -10.43
CA ILE A 222 14.87 18.70 -9.15
C ILE A 222 16.18 17.90 -9.26
N ASP A 223 17.15 18.25 -8.43
CA ASP A 223 18.48 17.63 -8.34
C ASP A 223 18.64 16.71 -7.11
N ARG A 224 17.66 16.75 -6.20
CA ARG A 224 17.68 16.04 -4.92
C ARG A 224 16.29 15.86 -4.32
N ILE A 225 16.18 14.90 -3.42
CA ILE A 225 15.06 14.73 -2.48
C ILE A 225 15.59 14.44 -1.08
N VAL A 226 14.83 14.75 -0.04
CA VAL A 226 15.14 14.29 1.33
C VAL A 226 14.68 12.84 1.47
N ALA A 227 15.63 11.95 1.79
CA ALA A 227 15.38 10.55 2.07
C ALA A 227 14.93 10.29 3.51
N GLN A 228 15.44 11.08 4.46
CA GLN A 228 15.25 10.80 5.88
C GLN A 228 15.42 12.05 6.76
N VAL A 229 14.73 12.08 7.91
CA VAL A 229 15.04 13.01 9.00
C VAL A 229 15.18 12.26 10.33
N GLY A 230 16.32 12.46 11.01
CA GLY A 230 16.78 11.62 12.11
C GLY A 230 17.65 10.46 11.61
N VAL A 231 18.37 9.79 12.52
CA VAL A 231 19.24 8.63 12.24
C VAL A 231 19.15 7.62 13.38
N GLY A 232 19.26 6.34 13.05
CA GLY A 232 19.19 5.23 14.00
C GLY A 232 20.51 4.49 14.19
N ASP A 233 21.46 4.59 13.25
CA ASP A 233 22.71 3.83 13.27
C ASP A 233 23.56 4.11 14.52
N THR A 234 23.68 3.11 15.39
CA THR A 234 24.50 3.16 16.62
C THR A 234 25.88 2.55 16.45
N SER A 235 26.25 2.03 15.28
CA SER A 235 27.55 1.40 15.05
C SER A 235 28.70 2.41 15.04
N LYS A 236 28.40 3.68 14.73
CA LYS A 236 29.36 4.79 14.61
C LYS A 236 29.74 5.44 15.95
N GLY A 237 29.42 4.80 17.07
CA GLY A 237 29.82 5.21 18.42
C GLY A 237 28.69 5.83 19.27
N PRO A 238 29.00 6.34 20.47
CA PRO A 238 28.01 6.70 21.50
C PRO A 238 27.31 8.04 21.27
N MET A 239 27.33 8.58 20.04
CA MET A 239 26.69 9.85 19.71
C MET A 239 25.17 9.75 19.87
N PRO A 240 24.51 10.63 20.65
CA PRO A 240 23.07 10.56 20.86
C PRO A 240 22.29 10.70 19.54
N ASN A 241 21.51 9.66 19.24
CA ASN A 241 20.61 9.56 18.10
C ASN A 241 19.29 8.89 18.53
N ASP A 242 18.41 8.57 17.57
CA ASP A 242 17.07 8.08 17.90
C ASP A 242 17.07 6.70 18.58
N HIS A 243 17.88 5.75 18.11
CA HIS A 243 17.90 4.39 18.66
C HIS A 243 18.85 4.25 19.86
N TYR A 244 19.81 5.17 20.02
CA TYR A 244 20.57 5.33 21.26
C TYR A 244 19.71 5.90 22.41
N CYS A 245 18.67 6.70 22.11
CA CYS A 245 17.80 7.31 23.11
C CYS A 245 16.45 6.58 23.24
N TRP A 246 15.87 6.59 24.44
CA TRP A 246 14.49 6.17 24.68
C TRP A 246 13.79 7.30 25.43
N MET A 247 13.16 8.19 24.66
CA MET A 247 12.50 9.41 25.15
C MET A 247 11.25 9.68 24.30
N ARG A 248 10.34 10.53 24.79
CA ARG A 248 9.13 10.89 24.03
C ARG A 248 9.54 11.76 22.82
N PRO A 249 8.83 11.70 21.68
CA PRO A 249 9.12 12.56 20.54
C PRO A 249 9.10 14.07 20.86
N GLU A 250 8.27 14.46 21.84
CA GLU A 250 8.14 15.83 22.35
C GLU A 250 9.34 16.27 23.21
N ASP A 251 10.10 15.32 23.78
CA ASP A 251 11.23 15.61 24.67
C ASP A 251 12.58 15.71 23.93
N ILE A 252 12.65 15.30 22.65
CA ILE A 252 13.91 15.11 21.89
C ILE A 252 14.81 16.35 21.93
N ASP A 253 16.05 16.16 22.37
CA ASP A 253 17.10 17.18 22.42
C ASP A 253 18.37 16.82 21.64
N TYR A 254 18.51 15.59 21.14
CA TYR A 254 19.58 15.19 20.24
C TYR A 254 19.39 15.77 18.82
N LYS A 255 20.47 15.86 18.04
CA LYS A 255 20.43 16.36 16.65
C LYS A 255 19.68 15.39 15.74
N ARG A 256 18.74 15.92 14.94
CA ARG A 256 17.97 15.19 13.93
C ARG A 256 18.46 15.64 12.53
N PRO A 257 19.55 15.06 12.00
CA PRO A 257 20.09 15.46 10.70
C PRO A 257 19.11 15.12 9.58
N VAL A 258 19.23 15.82 8.47
CA VAL A 258 18.52 15.49 7.23
C VAL A 258 19.45 14.73 6.30
N ILE A 259 18.98 13.63 5.72
CA ILE A 259 19.72 12.92 4.67
C ILE A 259 19.11 13.29 3.32
N GLU A 260 19.84 14.08 2.54
CA GLU A 260 19.54 14.31 1.12
C GLU A 260 19.94 13.10 0.28
N CYS A 261 19.28 12.92 -0.86
CA CYS A 261 19.61 11.93 -1.86
C CYS A 261 19.53 12.53 -3.26
N HIS A 262 20.57 12.28 -4.06
CA HIS A 262 20.72 12.78 -5.43
C HIS A 262 20.51 11.69 -6.50
N SER A 263 20.40 10.41 -6.12
CA SER A 263 20.20 9.29 -7.06
C SER A 263 19.47 8.13 -6.35
N CYS A 264 18.15 8.20 -6.33
CA CYS A 264 17.25 7.28 -5.62
C CYS A 264 15.96 7.11 -6.41
N SER A 265 16.03 6.24 -7.41
CA SER A 265 14.94 5.91 -8.31
C SER A 265 13.74 5.30 -7.57
N ASP A 266 14.03 4.39 -6.64
CA ASP A 266 13.11 3.70 -5.73
C ASP A 266 12.28 4.70 -4.92
N LEU A 267 12.92 5.48 -4.05
CA LEU A 267 12.24 6.46 -3.22
C LEU A 267 11.52 7.53 -4.05
N ALA A 268 12.13 8.03 -5.12
CA ALA A 268 11.53 9.06 -5.96
C ALA A 268 10.27 8.55 -6.68
N ALA A 269 10.28 7.31 -7.17
CA ALA A 269 9.14 6.72 -7.87
C ALA A 269 8.02 6.29 -6.90
N GLU A 270 8.34 5.81 -5.69
CA GLU A 270 7.32 5.58 -4.66
C GLU A 270 6.71 6.89 -4.15
N MET A 271 7.51 7.94 -3.93
CA MET A 271 6.96 9.27 -3.61
C MET A 271 6.11 9.83 -4.76
N ALA A 272 6.47 9.57 -6.01
CA ALA A 272 5.63 9.93 -7.15
C ALA A 272 4.31 9.15 -7.16
N ALA A 273 4.34 7.85 -6.88
CA ALA A 273 3.15 7.01 -6.72
C ALA A 273 2.23 7.54 -5.61
N ALA A 274 2.79 7.89 -4.45
CA ALA A 274 2.05 8.44 -3.32
C ALA A 274 1.32 9.75 -3.66
N LEU A 275 2.02 10.70 -4.28
CA LEU A 275 1.41 11.98 -4.70
C LEU A 275 0.40 11.78 -5.84
N ALA A 276 0.69 10.89 -6.80
CA ALA A 276 -0.21 10.57 -7.90
C ALA A 276 -1.52 9.93 -7.42
N ALA A 277 -1.45 8.88 -6.59
CA ALA A 277 -2.63 8.23 -6.01
C ALA A 277 -3.43 9.22 -5.14
N ALA A 278 -2.76 10.00 -4.28
CA ALA A 278 -3.44 11.01 -3.48
C ALA A 278 -4.12 12.09 -4.34
N SER A 279 -3.57 12.46 -5.50
CA SER A 279 -4.20 13.44 -6.38
C SER A 279 -5.58 13.00 -6.90
N ILE A 280 -5.79 11.69 -7.08
CA ILE A 280 -7.08 11.09 -7.46
C ILE A 280 -8.06 11.14 -6.28
N VAL A 281 -7.59 10.82 -5.06
CA VAL A 281 -8.37 10.96 -3.81
C VAL A 281 -8.88 12.39 -3.60
N PHE A 282 -8.03 13.37 -3.93
CA PHE A 282 -8.31 14.81 -3.80
C PHE A 282 -8.80 15.47 -5.09
N LYS A 283 -9.29 14.73 -6.10
CA LYS A 283 -9.78 15.29 -7.37
C LYS A 283 -10.79 16.44 -7.19
N ASP A 284 -11.63 16.34 -6.15
CA ASP A 284 -12.64 17.34 -5.79
C ASP A 284 -12.02 18.66 -5.26
N SER A 285 -10.76 18.62 -4.79
CA SER A 285 -9.96 19.78 -4.40
C SER A 285 -8.93 20.08 -5.49
N LYS A 286 -9.41 20.59 -6.63
CA LYS A 286 -8.63 20.76 -7.88
C LYS A 286 -7.24 21.36 -7.67
N THR A 287 -7.13 22.48 -6.94
CA THR A 287 -5.84 23.14 -6.62
C THR A 287 -4.86 22.24 -5.87
N TYR A 288 -5.35 21.37 -4.97
CA TYR A 288 -4.49 20.45 -4.24
C TYR A 288 -4.13 19.23 -5.10
N SER A 289 -5.10 18.66 -5.83
CA SER A 289 -4.87 17.59 -6.81
C SER A 289 -3.81 17.98 -7.85
N ASP A 290 -3.93 19.16 -8.47
CA ASP A 290 -2.96 19.64 -9.47
C ASP A 290 -1.56 19.86 -8.87
N LYS A 291 -1.48 20.35 -7.62
CA LYS A 291 -0.20 20.47 -6.89
C LYS A 291 0.45 19.11 -6.62
N LEU A 292 -0.34 18.10 -6.26
CA LEU A 292 0.12 16.73 -6.06
C LEU A 292 0.62 16.12 -7.38
N VAL A 293 -0.15 16.26 -8.47
CA VAL A 293 0.26 15.82 -9.82
C VAL A 293 1.55 16.50 -10.26
N HIS A 294 1.71 17.80 -10.04
CA HIS A 294 2.93 18.53 -10.37
C HIS A 294 4.15 17.97 -9.62
N GLY A 295 4.02 17.79 -8.29
CA GLY A 295 5.07 17.17 -7.48
C GLY A 295 5.41 15.75 -7.93
N ALA A 296 4.40 14.94 -8.28
CA ALA A 296 4.58 13.58 -8.77
C ALA A 296 5.34 13.54 -10.11
N LYS A 297 5.03 14.45 -11.05
CA LYS A 297 5.76 14.60 -12.32
C LYS A 297 7.24 14.92 -12.09
N ALA A 298 7.54 15.88 -11.22
CA ALA A 298 8.92 16.27 -10.91
C ALA A 298 9.73 15.11 -10.28
N LEU A 299 9.12 14.39 -9.33
CA LEU A 299 9.73 13.22 -8.68
C LEU A 299 9.97 12.06 -9.64
N TYR A 300 8.97 11.66 -10.44
CA TYR A 300 9.13 10.54 -11.37
C TYR A 300 10.18 10.86 -12.44
N LYS A 301 10.20 12.11 -12.94
CA LYS A 301 11.24 12.59 -13.87
C LYS A 301 12.64 12.52 -13.24
N PHE A 302 12.79 12.98 -11.99
CA PHE A 302 14.05 12.87 -11.25
C PHE A 302 14.49 11.42 -11.08
N GLY A 303 13.63 10.55 -10.55
CA GLY A 303 13.95 9.13 -10.32
C GLY A 303 14.31 8.36 -11.58
N ARG A 304 13.73 8.73 -12.74
CA ARG A 304 14.07 8.14 -14.05
C ARG A 304 15.41 8.64 -14.62
N LEU A 305 15.79 9.88 -14.35
CA LEU A 305 17.04 10.49 -14.87
C LEU A 305 18.24 10.23 -13.95
N GLN A 306 18.08 10.41 -12.64
CA GLN A 306 19.13 10.28 -11.63
C GLN A 306 19.05 8.91 -10.95
N ARG A 307 19.59 7.90 -11.64
CA ARG A 307 19.34 6.50 -11.29
C ARG A 307 20.24 5.99 -10.17
N GLY A 308 19.63 5.38 -9.14
CA GLY A 308 20.31 4.78 -8.00
C GLY A 308 19.33 4.20 -6.99
N ARG A 309 19.85 3.53 -5.95
CA ARG A 309 19.06 3.08 -4.79
C ARG A 309 19.20 4.09 -3.66
N TYR A 310 18.11 4.40 -2.95
CA TYR A 310 18.14 5.37 -1.83
C TYR A 310 18.88 4.87 -0.58
N SER A 311 19.12 3.56 -0.49
CA SER A 311 19.91 2.91 0.56
C SER A 311 21.24 2.37 0.01
N PRO A 312 22.24 3.24 -0.29
CA PRO A 312 23.56 2.78 -0.65
C PRO A 312 24.19 2.02 0.54
N ASN A 313 25.02 1.01 0.24
CA ASN A 313 25.58 0.12 1.26
C ASN A 313 26.30 0.90 2.37
N GLY A 314 25.93 0.69 3.64
CA GLY A 314 26.51 1.36 4.80
C GLY A 314 25.86 2.71 5.16
N SER A 315 24.81 3.12 4.43
CA SER A 315 23.94 4.23 4.83
C SER A 315 23.02 3.81 5.98
N ASP A 316 22.48 4.79 6.71
CA ASP A 316 21.51 4.57 7.79
C ASP A 316 20.27 3.81 7.26
N GLN A 317 19.74 4.22 6.10
CA GLN A 317 18.65 3.55 5.40
C GLN A 317 18.92 2.06 5.18
N SER A 318 20.14 1.68 4.78
CA SER A 318 20.49 0.28 4.49
C SER A 318 20.48 -0.65 5.71
N LEU A 319 20.42 -0.11 6.93
CA LEU A 319 20.32 -0.88 8.17
C LEU A 319 18.87 -1.11 8.63
N PHE A 320 17.91 -0.32 8.14
CA PHE A 320 16.51 -0.33 8.59
C PHE A 320 15.53 -0.69 7.47
N TYR A 321 15.67 -0.03 6.32
CA TYR A 321 14.80 -0.14 5.16
C TYR A 321 15.65 -0.28 3.89
N ASN A 322 16.45 -1.35 3.80
CA ASN A 322 17.30 -1.58 2.63
C ASN A 322 16.46 -1.86 1.38
N SER A 323 16.66 -1.06 0.34
CA SER A 323 16.08 -1.28 -0.99
C SER A 323 16.79 -2.41 -1.74
N THR A 324 16.02 -3.36 -2.27
CA THR A 324 16.56 -4.42 -3.14
C THR A 324 16.64 -4.00 -4.60
N SER A 325 15.69 -3.20 -5.06
CA SER A 325 15.45 -2.82 -6.45
C SER A 325 15.03 -1.34 -6.55
N TYR A 326 14.94 -0.83 -7.78
CA TYR A 326 14.19 0.40 -8.10
C TYR A 326 13.30 0.24 -9.36
N TRP A 327 13.27 -0.96 -9.93
CA TRP A 327 12.71 -1.22 -11.27
C TRP A 327 11.21 -1.45 -11.22
N ASP A 328 10.74 -2.07 -10.15
CA ASP A 328 9.34 -2.30 -9.85
C ASP A 328 8.62 -1.02 -9.42
N GLU A 329 9.30 -0.08 -8.76
CA GLU A 329 8.77 1.28 -8.51
C GLU A 329 8.59 2.07 -9.80
N PHE A 330 9.38 1.80 -10.85
CA PHE A 330 9.11 2.42 -12.15
C PHE A 330 7.84 1.87 -12.81
N VAL A 331 7.50 0.59 -12.59
CA VAL A 331 6.22 0.00 -13.02
C VAL A 331 5.08 0.58 -12.19
N TRP A 332 5.20 0.52 -10.86
CA TRP A 332 4.23 1.00 -9.87
C TRP A 332 3.94 2.49 -10.02
N GLY A 333 4.97 3.34 -9.93
CA GLY A 333 4.88 4.77 -10.13
C GLY A 333 4.45 5.12 -11.55
N GLY A 334 4.84 4.34 -12.57
CA GLY A 334 4.36 4.54 -13.94
C GLY A 334 2.85 4.30 -14.08
N ALA A 335 2.32 3.24 -13.46
CA ALA A 335 0.89 2.96 -13.43
C ALA A 335 0.12 4.07 -12.69
N TRP A 336 0.57 4.48 -11.50
CA TRP A 336 -0.07 5.58 -10.75
C TRP A 336 0.01 6.92 -11.47
N MET A 337 1.15 7.25 -12.09
CA MET A 337 1.29 8.45 -12.91
C MET A 337 0.37 8.43 -14.13
N TYR A 338 0.14 7.28 -14.76
CA TYR A 338 -0.85 7.13 -15.82
C TYR A 338 -2.27 7.40 -15.30
N PHE A 339 -2.71 6.74 -14.23
CA PHE A 339 -4.05 6.94 -13.66
C PHE A 339 -4.30 8.39 -13.21
N ALA A 340 -3.30 9.07 -12.65
CA ALA A 340 -3.40 10.45 -12.19
C ALA A 340 -3.34 11.51 -13.30
N THR A 341 -2.88 11.18 -14.52
CA THR A 341 -2.63 12.18 -15.57
C THR A 341 -3.23 11.87 -16.94
N GLY A 342 -3.65 10.62 -17.19
CA GLY A 342 -4.06 10.15 -18.51
C GLY A 342 -2.95 10.08 -19.56
N ASN A 343 -1.72 10.48 -19.22
CA ASN A 343 -0.62 10.55 -20.18
C ASN A 343 -0.05 9.14 -20.46
N THR A 344 -0.32 8.64 -21.66
CA THR A 344 0.07 7.31 -22.15
C THR A 344 1.58 7.06 -22.13
N SER A 345 2.43 8.09 -22.08
CA SER A 345 3.88 7.90 -21.91
C SER A 345 4.23 7.17 -20.61
N TYR A 346 3.48 7.38 -19.52
CA TYR A 346 3.68 6.65 -18.27
C TYR A 346 3.21 5.19 -18.38
N LEU A 347 2.09 4.95 -19.08
CA LEU A 347 1.62 3.58 -19.34
C LEU A 347 2.66 2.82 -20.16
N THR A 348 3.12 3.39 -21.28
CA THR A 348 4.17 2.81 -22.14
C THR A 348 5.46 2.48 -21.39
N ILE A 349 5.82 3.25 -20.36
CA ILE A 349 6.94 2.95 -19.48
C ILE A 349 6.61 1.76 -18.56
N ALA A 350 5.48 1.80 -17.84
CA ALA A 350 5.07 0.73 -16.92
C ALA A 350 4.84 -0.62 -17.62
N THR A 351 4.41 -0.59 -18.88
CA THR A 351 4.16 -1.76 -19.72
C THR A 351 5.33 -2.08 -20.66
N ALA A 352 6.51 -1.48 -20.49
CA ALA A 352 7.65 -1.83 -21.33
C ALA A 352 8.14 -3.25 -20.99
N PRO A 353 8.22 -4.21 -21.94
CA PRO A 353 8.65 -5.58 -21.64
C PRO A 353 10.04 -5.67 -21.00
N GLY A 354 10.96 -4.77 -21.39
CA GLY A 354 12.27 -4.62 -20.75
C GLY A 354 12.19 -4.19 -19.29
N MET A 355 11.25 -3.29 -18.93
CA MET A 355 11.05 -2.87 -17.54
C MET A 355 10.52 -4.01 -16.68
N ALA A 356 9.50 -4.72 -17.16
CA ALA A 356 8.97 -5.90 -16.48
C ALA A 356 10.03 -6.99 -16.26
N LYS A 357 10.89 -7.22 -17.27
CA LYS A 357 12.04 -8.13 -17.17
C LYS A 357 13.06 -7.67 -16.13
N HIS A 358 13.42 -6.39 -16.11
CA HIS A 358 14.41 -5.86 -15.15
C HIS A 358 13.90 -5.85 -13.70
N ALA A 359 12.59 -5.63 -13.50
CA ALA A 359 11.96 -5.75 -12.19
C ALA A 359 11.89 -7.21 -11.69
N GLY A 360 12.01 -8.20 -12.58
CA GLY A 360 11.86 -9.61 -12.23
C GLY A 360 10.40 -10.11 -12.28
N ALA A 361 9.50 -9.39 -12.94
CA ALA A 361 8.04 -9.64 -12.95
C ALA A 361 7.59 -11.02 -13.42
N PHE A 362 8.49 -11.80 -14.05
CA PHE A 362 8.22 -13.14 -14.58
C PHE A 362 9.02 -14.24 -13.87
N TRP A 363 9.74 -13.92 -12.80
CA TRP A 363 10.59 -14.88 -12.09
C TRP A 363 9.81 -15.64 -11.00
N ILE A 364 8.95 -16.55 -11.46
CA ILE A 364 8.10 -17.42 -10.60
C ILE A 364 8.93 -18.28 -9.63
N GLY A 365 10.20 -18.57 -9.97
CA GLY A 365 11.13 -19.31 -9.12
C GLY A 365 11.76 -18.50 -7.96
N SER A 366 11.42 -17.22 -7.79
CA SER A 366 11.87 -16.44 -6.63
C SER A 366 11.18 -16.93 -5.35
N PRO A 367 11.91 -17.16 -4.23
CA PRO A 367 11.29 -17.43 -2.94
C PRO A 367 10.32 -16.33 -2.47
N ASN A 368 10.48 -15.09 -2.95
CA ASN A 368 9.62 -13.96 -2.61
C ASN A 368 8.58 -13.65 -3.69
N TYR A 369 8.38 -14.54 -4.66
CA TYR A 369 7.37 -14.35 -5.70
C TYR A 369 5.97 -14.18 -5.11
N GLY A 370 5.32 -13.04 -5.40
CA GLY A 370 4.00 -12.71 -4.85
C GLY A 370 4.01 -12.03 -3.48
N VAL A 371 5.17 -11.71 -2.91
CA VAL A 371 5.27 -11.03 -1.60
C VAL A 371 5.24 -9.51 -1.79
N PHE A 372 4.07 -8.88 -1.63
CA PHE A 372 3.89 -7.43 -1.79
C PHE A 372 4.32 -6.65 -0.53
N THR A 373 5.19 -5.64 -0.68
CA THR A 373 5.82 -4.95 0.46
C THR A 373 6.12 -3.47 0.18
N TRP A 374 6.60 -2.75 1.20
CA TRP A 374 7.18 -1.42 1.03
C TRP A 374 8.46 -1.41 0.18
N ASP A 375 9.06 -2.58 -0.10
CA ASP A 375 10.26 -2.73 -0.92
C ASP A 375 9.95 -3.28 -2.33
N ASP A 376 9.25 -4.42 -2.46
CA ASP A 376 8.82 -5.00 -3.74
C ASP A 376 7.35 -4.68 -4.06
N LYS A 377 7.14 -3.93 -5.15
CA LYS A 377 5.82 -3.45 -5.62
C LYS A 377 5.24 -4.28 -6.76
N LEU A 378 5.92 -5.34 -7.22
CA LEU A 378 5.48 -6.11 -8.39
C LEU A 378 4.07 -6.70 -8.25
N PRO A 379 3.72 -7.40 -7.15
CA PRO A 379 2.40 -8.04 -7.08
C PRO A 379 1.26 -7.00 -7.08
N GLY A 380 1.44 -5.86 -6.40
CA GLY A 380 0.48 -4.75 -6.44
C GLY A 380 0.39 -4.09 -7.81
N SER A 381 1.53 -3.91 -8.48
CA SER A 381 1.58 -3.39 -9.86
C SER A 381 0.87 -4.31 -10.86
N GLN A 382 1.03 -5.63 -10.71
CA GLN A 382 0.36 -6.63 -11.53
C GLN A 382 -1.17 -6.59 -11.30
N VAL A 383 -1.63 -6.44 -10.06
CA VAL A 383 -3.06 -6.27 -9.73
C VAL A 383 -3.62 -4.96 -10.32
N LEU A 384 -2.90 -3.84 -10.22
CA LEU A 384 -3.31 -2.56 -10.83
C LEU A 384 -3.37 -2.61 -12.37
N LEU A 385 -2.43 -3.29 -13.02
CA LEU A 385 -2.39 -3.40 -14.48
C LEU A 385 -3.40 -4.45 -14.99
N SER A 386 -3.68 -5.49 -14.21
CA SER A 386 -4.83 -6.39 -14.42
C SER A 386 -6.14 -5.62 -14.41
N ARG A 387 -6.32 -4.72 -13.45
CA ARG A 387 -7.50 -3.84 -13.39
C ARG A 387 -7.69 -3.01 -14.66
N LEU A 388 -6.61 -2.39 -15.15
CA LEU A 388 -6.63 -1.61 -16.38
C LEU A 388 -7.08 -2.47 -17.57
N ARG A 389 -6.58 -3.70 -17.66
CA ARG A 389 -6.98 -4.68 -18.68
C ARG A 389 -8.45 -5.07 -18.58
N LEU A 390 -8.94 -5.38 -17.38
CA LEU A 390 -10.32 -5.82 -17.12
C LEU A 390 -11.36 -4.73 -17.41
N PHE A 391 -11.10 -3.46 -17.05
CA PHE A 391 -12.13 -2.41 -17.11
C PHE A 391 -12.00 -1.41 -18.26
N LEU A 392 -10.81 -1.20 -18.83
CA LEU A 392 -10.62 -0.30 -19.98
C LEU A 392 -10.07 -1.00 -21.24
N SER A 393 -9.45 -2.17 -21.10
CA SER A 393 -8.95 -3.00 -22.21
C SER A 393 -8.23 -2.20 -23.33
N PRO A 394 -7.10 -1.52 -23.03
CA PRO A 394 -6.47 -0.55 -23.93
C PRO A 394 -5.98 -1.09 -25.30
N GLY A 395 -6.00 -2.41 -25.51
CA GLY A 395 -5.63 -3.01 -26.79
C GLY A 395 -4.14 -2.87 -27.13
N TYR A 396 -3.81 -2.83 -28.42
CA TYR A 396 -2.44 -2.67 -28.92
C TYR A 396 -1.89 -1.26 -28.61
N PRO A 397 -0.61 -1.09 -28.20
CA PRO A 397 0.44 -2.11 -28.02
C PRO A 397 0.49 -2.77 -26.64
N TYR A 398 -0.49 -2.50 -25.77
CA TYR A 398 -0.44 -2.83 -24.34
C TYR A 398 -0.94 -4.25 -23.99
N GLU A 399 -1.83 -4.84 -24.80
CA GLU A 399 -2.54 -6.07 -24.44
C GLU A 399 -1.63 -7.27 -24.12
N GLU A 400 -0.53 -7.49 -24.85
CA GLU A 400 0.34 -8.66 -24.63
C GLU A 400 0.96 -8.66 -23.22
N ILE A 401 1.50 -7.53 -22.81
CA ILE A 401 2.17 -7.34 -21.53
C ILE A 401 1.16 -7.20 -20.38
N LEU A 402 0.00 -6.56 -20.62
CA LEU A 402 -1.10 -6.51 -19.64
C LEU A 402 -1.69 -7.90 -19.39
N ARG A 403 -1.90 -8.71 -20.43
CA ARG A 403 -2.28 -10.13 -20.32
C ARG A 403 -1.22 -10.91 -19.55
N THR A 404 0.06 -10.63 -19.79
CA THR A 404 1.14 -11.28 -19.05
C THR A 404 1.10 -10.91 -17.56
N PHE A 405 0.92 -9.64 -17.20
CA PHE A 405 0.73 -9.23 -15.80
C PHE A 405 -0.54 -9.80 -15.15
N HIS A 406 -1.61 -9.97 -15.91
CA HIS A 406 -2.83 -10.66 -15.47
C HIS A 406 -2.56 -12.12 -15.12
N ASN A 407 -1.88 -12.87 -16.01
CA ASN A 407 -1.45 -14.23 -15.72
C ASN A 407 -0.49 -14.31 -14.52
N GLN A 408 0.34 -13.28 -14.27
CA GLN A 408 1.16 -13.22 -13.06
C GLN A 408 0.29 -12.98 -11.81
N THR A 409 -0.73 -12.13 -11.89
CA THR A 409 -1.69 -11.94 -10.79
C THR A 409 -2.38 -13.24 -10.46
N ASP A 410 -2.90 -13.97 -11.44
CA ASP A 410 -3.50 -15.30 -11.22
C ASP A 410 -2.53 -16.24 -10.49
N ASN A 411 -1.28 -16.36 -10.95
CA ASN A 411 -0.25 -17.18 -10.30
C ASN A 411 0.06 -16.74 -8.86
N VAL A 412 0.10 -15.43 -8.57
CA VAL A 412 0.26 -14.90 -7.20
C VAL A 412 -0.94 -15.28 -6.34
N MET A 413 -2.16 -15.19 -6.86
CA MET A 413 -3.37 -15.59 -6.13
C MET A 413 -3.40 -17.09 -5.84
N CYS A 414 -2.88 -17.91 -6.76
CA CYS A 414 -2.68 -19.34 -6.54
C CYS A 414 -1.62 -19.61 -5.45
N SER A 415 -0.51 -18.88 -5.43
CA SER A 415 0.59 -19.10 -4.46
C SER A 415 0.16 -18.89 -3.00
N TYR A 416 -0.87 -18.07 -2.76
CA TYR A 416 -1.48 -17.87 -1.45
C TYR A 416 -2.35 -19.03 -0.96
N LEU A 417 -2.73 -19.99 -1.81
CA LEU A 417 -3.57 -21.11 -1.40
C LEU A 417 -2.71 -22.30 -0.92
N PRO A 418 -2.95 -22.87 0.28
CA PRO A 418 -2.12 -23.93 0.85
C PRO A 418 -1.89 -25.15 -0.05
N VAL A 419 -2.83 -25.45 -0.96
CA VAL A 419 -2.75 -26.59 -1.89
C VAL A 419 -1.56 -26.52 -2.87
N PHE A 420 -1.06 -25.32 -3.18
CA PHE A 420 0.09 -25.15 -4.08
C PHE A 420 1.45 -25.19 -3.36
N ASN A 421 1.47 -25.21 -2.03
CA ASN A 421 2.68 -25.29 -1.20
C ASN A 421 3.76 -24.21 -1.51
N SER A 422 3.39 -23.09 -2.14
CA SER A 422 4.33 -22.02 -2.47
C SER A 422 4.82 -21.26 -1.23
N PHE A 423 3.96 -21.14 -0.21
CA PHE A 423 4.31 -20.64 1.11
C PHE A 423 3.93 -21.65 2.20
N ASN A 424 4.75 -21.72 3.24
CA ASN A 424 4.41 -22.45 4.46
C ASN A 424 3.30 -21.75 5.23
N PHE A 425 2.55 -22.51 6.02
CA PHE A 425 1.57 -22.00 6.98
C PHE A 425 1.95 -22.42 8.41
N THR A 426 1.66 -21.56 9.39
CA THR A 426 1.74 -21.94 10.81
C THR A 426 0.66 -22.96 11.17
N LYS A 427 0.75 -23.60 12.35
CA LYS A 427 -0.29 -24.55 12.79
C LYS A 427 -1.63 -23.87 13.07
N GLY A 428 -1.61 -22.57 13.40
CA GLY A 428 -2.78 -21.72 13.52
C GLY A 428 -3.34 -21.19 12.18
N GLY A 429 -2.71 -21.45 11.04
CA GLY A 429 -3.20 -21.07 9.71
C GLY A 429 -2.72 -19.71 9.18
N LEU A 430 -1.67 -19.13 9.77
CA LEU A 430 -1.03 -17.90 9.26
C LEU A 430 -0.05 -18.22 8.12
N ILE A 431 -0.16 -17.53 6.98
CA ILE A 431 0.78 -17.68 5.86
C ILE A 431 2.18 -17.10 6.21
N GLN A 432 3.25 -17.80 5.83
CA GLN A 432 4.64 -17.42 6.14
C GLN A 432 5.36 -16.81 4.93
N LEU A 433 4.86 -15.66 4.47
CA LEU A 433 5.40 -14.92 3.31
C LEU A 433 6.85 -14.45 3.48
N ASN A 434 7.33 -14.36 4.73
CA ASN A 434 8.71 -14.00 5.09
C ASN A 434 9.56 -15.23 5.48
N HIS A 435 9.19 -16.43 5.01
CA HIS A 435 9.89 -17.70 5.24
C HIS A 435 10.09 -18.08 6.71
N GLY A 436 9.14 -17.65 7.55
CA GLY A 436 9.17 -17.90 9.00
C GLY A 436 10.15 -16.99 9.76
N GLY A 437 10.61 -15.90 9.14
CA GLY A 437 11.36 -14.82 9.78
C GLY A 437 10.52 -13.97 10.74
N PRO A 438 11.12 -12.95 11.37
CA PRO A 438 10.42 -12.03 12.26
C PRO A 438 9.49 -11.07 11.51
N GLN A 439 8.56 -10.46 12.26
CA GLN A 439 7.61 -9.46 11.77
C GLN A 439 6.69 -9.90 10.60
N PRO A 440 6.07 -11.09 10.65
CA PRO A 440 5.31 -11.64 9.51
C PRO A 440 4.05 -10.84 9.15
N LEU A 441 3.41 -10.14 10.09
CA LEU A 441 2.05 -9.62 9.85
C LEU A 441 1.98 -8.52 8.80
N GLN A 442 3.05 -7.76 8.57
CA GLN A 442 3.09 -6.75 7.50
C GLN A 442 2.91 -7.36 6.10
N TYR A 443 3.45 -8.55 5.86
CA TYR A 443 3.33 -9.26 4.59
C TYR A 443 1.93 -9.88 4.45
N VAL A 444 1.43 -10.45 5.56
CA VAL A 444 0.12 -11.13 5.62
C VAL A 444 -1.03 -10.19 5.28
N VAL A 445 -1.06 -8.98 5.82
CA VAL A 445 -2.11 -8.01 5.51
C VAL A 445 -2.07 -7.55 4.05
N ASN A 446 -0.87 -7.40 3.47
CA ASN A 446 -0.72 -7.03 2.07
C ASN A 446 -1.25 -8.12 1.13
N ALA A 447 -0.91 -9.39 1.40
CA ALA A 447 -1.43 -10.53 0.64
C ALA A 447 -2.96 -10.69 0.77
N ALA A 448 -3.50 -10.53 1.99
CA ALA A 448 -4.94 -10.57 2.22
C ALA A 448 -5.68 -9.43 1.50
N PHE A 449 -5.11 -8.23 1.48
CA PHE A 449 -5.64 -7.10 0.72
C PHE A 449 -5.65 -7.37 -0.79
N LEU A 450 -4.52 -7.81 -1.38
CA LEU A 450 -4.46 -8.11 -2.82
C LEU A 450 -5.44 -9.22 -3.22
N ALA A 451 -5.57 -10.27 -2.40
CA ALA A 451 -6.51 -11.35 -2.62
C ALA A 451 -7.98 -10.86 -2.60
N SER A 452 -8.37 -10.07 -1.61
CA SER A 452 -9.74 -9.52 -1.56
C SER A 452 -10.01 -8.54 -2.71
N LEU A 453 -9.06 -7.65 -3.00
CA LEU A 453 -9.20 -6.65 -4.04
C LEU A 453 -9.30 -7.27 -5.44
N TYR A 454 -8.53 -8.33 -5.71
CA TYR A 454 -8.63 -9.03 -7.00
C TYR A 454 -9.94 -9.80 -7.14
N ALA A 455 -10.45 -10.40 -6.05
CA ALA A 455 -11.79 -10.98 -6.04
C ALA A 455 -12.88 -9.93 -6.36
N ASP A 456 -12.75 -8.72 -5.81
CA ASP A 456 -13.66 -7.61 -6.11
C ASP A 456 -13.51 -7.08 -7.55
N TYR A 457 -12.30 -7.11 -8.13
CA TYR A 457 -12.09 -6.79 -9.55
C TYR A 457 -12.75 -7.81 -10.48
N LEU A 458 -12.58 -9.10 -10.20
CA LEU A 458 -13.16 -10.18 -10.99
C LEU A 458 -14.70 -10.14 -10.95
N ASP A 459 -15.30 -10.04 -9.76
CA ASP A 459 -16.76 -9.93 -9.62
C ASP A 459 -17.32 -8.66 -10.30
N THR A 460 -16.62 -7.51 -10.19
CA THR A 460 -17.03 -6.26 -10.85
C THR A 460 -16.84 -6.31 -12.38
N ALA A 461 -16.07 -7.28 -12.87
CA ALA A 461 -15.90 -7.61 -14.30
C ALA A 461 -16.79 -8.80 -14.73
N ASP A 462 -17.83 -9.12 -13.97
CA ASP A 462 -18.75 -10.26 -14.19
C ASP A 462 -18.03 -11.62 -14.38
N THR A 463 -16.82 -11.74 -13.79
CA THR A 463 -15.94 -12.89 -13.92
C THR A 463 -15.95 -13.70 -12.61
N PRO A 464 -16.55 -14.90 -12.56
CA PRO A 464 -16.88 -15.59 -11.29
C PRO A 464 -15.68 -16.20 -10.55
N GLY A 465 -14.45 -16.06 -11.07
CA GLY A 465 -13.26 -16.71 -10.54
C GLY A 465 -12.07 -16.64 -11.49
N TRP A 466 -11.01 -17.39 -11.19
CA TRP A 466 -9.80 -17.45 -12.00
C TRP A 466 -9.27 -18.90 -12.08
N TYR A 467 -8.22 -19.11 -12.87
CA TYR A 467 -7.62 -20.42 -13.06
C TYR A 467 -6.25 -20.53 -12.41
N CYS A 468 -6.02 -21.64 -11.70
CA CYS A 468 -4.71 -22.07 -11.24
C CYS A 468 -4.30 -23.32 -12.02
N GLY A 469 -3.60 -23.10 -13.15
CA GLY A 469 -3.36 -24.16 -14.13
C GLY A 469 -4.68 -24.68 -14.70
N PRO A 470 -4.96 -26.00 -14.65
CA PRO A 470 -6.21 -26.56 -15.16
C PRO A 470 -7.43 -26.35 -14.24
N ASN A 471 -7.22 -25.89 -13.00
CA ASN A 471 -8.26 -25.86 -11.96
C ASN A 471 -8.88 -24.47 -11.82
N PHE A 472 -10.21 -24.38 -11.92
CA PHE A 472 -10.97 -23.15 -11.67
C PHE A 472 -11.26 -22.96 -10.18
N TYR A 473 -11.12 -21.72 -9.69
CA TYR A 473 -11.44 -21.31 -8.32
C TYR A 473 -12.35 -20.07 -8.35
N THR A 474 -13.45 -20.10 -7.60
CA THR A 474 -14.37 -18.95 -7.46
C THR A 474 -13.73 -17.82 -6.65
N THR A 475 -14.07 -16.56 -6.92
CA THR A 475 -13.59 -15.36 -6.17
C THR A 475 -13.74 -15.48 -4.65
N ASP A 476 -14.78 -16.17 -4.21
CA ASP A 476 -15.05 -16.60 -2.84
C ASP A 476 -13.87 -17.29 -2.12
N VAL A 477 -12.99 -17.97 -2.84
CA VAL A 477 -11.80 -18.66 -2.29
C VAL A 477 -10.76 -17.64 -1.80
N LEU A 478 -10.53 -16.56 -2.55
CA LEU A 478 -9.64 -15.47 -2.13
C LEU A 478 -10.23 -14.70 -0.96
N ARG A 479 -11.55 -14.44 -0.96
CA ARG A 479 -12.22 -13.81 0.19
C ARG A 479 -12.10 -14.69 1.45
N LYS A 480 -12.24 -16.01 1.34
CA LYS A 480 -12.04 -16.95 2.46
C LYS A 480 -10.59 -16.96 2.94
N PHE A 481 -9.61 -16.94 2.04
CA PHE A 481 -8.20 -16.77 2.41
C PHE A 481 -7.96 -15.45 3.16
N ALA A 482 -8.35 -14.31 2.58
CA ALA A 482 -8.17 -12.99 3.18
C ALA A 482 -8.85 -12.88 4.56
N LYS A 483 -10.11 -13.35 4.68
CA LYS A 483 -10.83 -13.42 5.97
C LYS A 483 -10.11 -14.32 6.98
N SER A 484 -9.55 -15.46 6.57
CA SER A 484 -8.80 -16.34 7.49
C SER A 484 -7.57 -15.64 8.09
N GLN A 485 -6.84 -14.86 7.29
CA GLN A 485 -5.66 -14.13 7.74
C GLN A 485 -6.03 -12.96 8.66
N LEU A 486 -7.09 -12.21 8.35
CA LEU A 486 -7.53 -11.10 9.20
C LEU A 486 -8.21 -11.59 10.48
N ASP A 487 -9.02 -12.65 10.42
CA ASP A 487 -9.53 -13.32 11.62
C ASP A 487 -8.38 -13.77 12.55
N TYR A 488 -7.32 -14.37 11.98
CA TYR A 488 -6.13 -14.74 12.76
C TYR A 488 -5.51 -13.51 13.44
N ILE A 489 -5.35 -12.40 12.72
CA ILE A 489 -4.81 -11.14 13.27
C ILE A 489 -5.71 -10.56 14.37
N LEU A 490 -7.03 -10.64 14.22
CA LEU A 490 -8.01 -10.07 15.16
C LEU A 490 -8.31 -10.97 16.37
N GLY A 491 -7.88 -12.23 16.35
CA GLY A 491 -7.80 -13.09 17.55
C GLY A 491 -8.12 -14.56 17.37
N LYS A 492 -8.49 -15.02 16.17
CA LYS A 492 -8.74 -16.44 15.82
C LYS A 492 -7.44 -17.20 15.59
N ASN A 493 -6.54 -17.11 16.56
CA ASN A 493 -5.21 -17.71 16.56
C ASN A 493 -5.02 -18.58 17.82
N PRO A 494 -3.97 -19.42 17.90
CA PRO A 494 -3.71 -20.27 19.08
C PRO A 494 -3.55 -19.48 20.40
N GLN A 495 -3.16 -18.21 20.35
CA GLN A 495 -3.06 -17.33 21.52
C GLN A 495 -4.41 -16.77 21.99
N LYS A 496 -5.48 -16.91 21.19
CA LYS A 496 -6.81 -16.30 21.40
C LYS A 496 -6.71 -14.80 21.70
N MET A 497 -5.91 -14.09 20.91
CA MET A 497 -5.41 -12.74 21.20
C MET A 497 -5.34 -11.91 19.93
N SER A 498 -6.00 -10.75 19.91
CA SER A 498 -5.82 -9.75 18.83
C SER A 498 -4.35 -9.32 18.80
N TYR A 499 -3.77 -9.15 17.61
CA TYR A 499 -2.49 -8.47 17.39
C TYR A 499 -2.66 -6.97 17.08
N VAL A 500 -3.90 -6.49 17.01
CA VAL A 500 -4.25 -5.06 16.93
C VAL A 500 -4.53 -4.53 18.35
N VAL A 501 -3.75 -3.52 18.76
CA VAL A 501 -3.78 -2.95 20.11
C VAL A 501 -5.08 -2.19 20.35
N GLY A 502 -5.76 -2.49 21.47
CA GLY A 502 -7.06 -1.88 21.79
C GLY A 502 -8.25 -2.45 21.03
N PHE A 503 -8.06 -3.54 20.28
CA PHE A 503 -9.13 -4.35 19.68
C PHE A 503 -9.29 -5.69 20.42
N GLY A 504 -10.53 -6.17 20.54
CA GLY A 504 -10.87 -7.40 21.25
C GLY A 504 -10.63 -7.35 22.78
N LYS A 505 -10.86 -8.48 23.46
CA LYS A 505 -10.72 -8.60 24.93
C LYS A 505 -9.27 -8.82 25.40
N LYS A 506 -8.38 -9.31 24.52
CA LYS A 506 -6.98 -9.64 24.80
C LYS A 506 -6.13 -9.15 23.62
N TYR A 507 -5.21 -8.23 23.89
CA TYR A 507 -4.32 -7.57 22.92
C TYR A 507 -2.98 -7.18 23.59
N PRO A 508 -1.90 -6.88 22.84
CA PRO A 508 -0.58 -6.56 23.39
C PRO A 508 -0.61 -5.29 24.24
N LYS A 509 0.01 -5.33 25.42
CA LYS A 509 0.07 -4.20 26.35
C LYS A 509 1.47 -3.64 26.50
N ARG A 510 2.51 -4.27 25.91
CA ARG A 510 3.92 -3.90 26.05
C ARG A 510 4.55 -3.71 24.68
N VAL A 511 3.92 -2.88 23.85
CA VAL A 511 4.33 -2.50 22.49
C VAL A 511 5.68 -1.76 22.50
N HIS A 512 6.60 -2.12 21.60
CA HIS A 512 7.88 -1.44 21.34
C HIS A 512 7.64 -0.06 20.73
N HIS A 513 7.22 0.92 21.54
CA HIS A 513 6.92 2.26 21.07
C HIS A 513 7.22 3.32 22.13
N ARG A 514 8.17 4.23 21.84
CA ARG A 514 8.70 5.21 22.80
C ARG A 514 7.59 6.05 23.42
N GLY A 515 6.79 6.75 22.61
CA GLY A 515 5.69 7.60 23.07
C GLY A 515 4.58 6.87 23.82
N ALA A 516 4.39 5.57 23.58
CA ALA A 516 3.37 4.78 24.29
C ALA A 516 3.89 4.27 25.65
N SER A 517 5.18 3.92 25.71
CA SER A 517 5.82 3.36 26.89
C SER A 517 6.11 4.37 28.01
N ILE A 518 6.28 5.65 27.68
CA ILE A 518 6.64 6.71 28.63
C ILE A 518 5.38 7.49 29.03
N PRO A 519 5.11 7.72 30.34
CA PRO A 519 3.88 8.37 30.77
C PRO A 519 3.78 9.82 30.30
N HIS A 520 2.56 10.25 29.98
CA HIS A 520 2.24 11.65 29.72
C HIS A 520 1.87 12.35 31.05
N ASN A 521 2.88 12.78 31.81
CA ASN A 521 2.74 13.33 33.16
C ASN A 521 3.41 14.70 33.35
N GLY A 522 3.64 15.46 32.26
CA GLY A 522 4.34 16.75 32.29
C GLY A 522 5.85 16.69 32.53
N VAL A 523 6.43 15.54 32.91
CA VAL A 523 7.87 15.41 33.17
C VAL A 523 8.63 15.16 31.86
N LYS A 524 9.61 16.01 31.54
CA LYS A 524 10.57 15.76 30.46
C LYS A 524 11.56 14.67 30.88
N TYR A 525 11.73 13.63 30.06
CA TYR A 525 12.76 12.60 30.26
C TYR A 525 13.87 12.75 29.22
N GLY A 526 15.12 12.96 29.66
CA GLY A 526 16.29 13.02 28.77
C GLY A 526 16.62 11.69 28.10
N CYS A 527 17.54 11.69 27.13
CA CYS A 527 17.89 10.57 26.24
C CYS A 527 17.87 9.15 26.86
N LYS A 528 18.52 8.91 28.01
CA LYS A 528 18.53 7.59 28.67
C LYS A 528 17.41 7.40 29.72
N GLY A 529 16.72 8.48 30.11
CA GLY A 529 15.75 8.50 31.21
C GLY A 529 14.50 7.66 31.00
N GLY A 530 14.13 7.37 29.74
CA GLY A 530 13.01 6.48 29.42
C GLY A 530 13.38 5.00 29.28
N PHE A 531 14.66 4.60 29.35
CA PHE A 531 15.03 3.17 29.29
C PHE A 531 14.37 2.36 30.43
N LYS A 532 14.16 2.96 31.61
CA LYS A 532 13.36 2.36 32.70
C LYS A 532 11.95 1.95 32.28
N TRP A 533 11.35 2.68 31.33
CA TRP A 533 10.06 2.36 30.74
C TRP A 533 10.17 1.32 29.63
N ARG A 534 11.26 1.34 28.84
CA ARG A 534 11.60 0.26 27.89
C ARG A 534 11.64 -1.10 28.59
N GLU A 535 12.47 -1.21 29.62
CA GLU A 535 12.70 -2.44 30.40
C GLU A 535 11.54 -2.84 31.33
N SER A 536 10.56 -1.96 31.54
CA SER A 536 9.46 -2.19 32.48
C SER A 536 8.65 -3.46 32.18
N LYS A 537 8.38 -4.26 33.20
CA LYS A 537 7.45 -5.41 33.11
C LYS A 537 5.97 -5.00 33.13
N LYS A 538 5.67 -3.73 33.46
CA LYS A 538 4.31 -3.18 33.39
C LYS A 538 3.87 -2.93 31.95
N ALA A 539 2.55 -2.81 31.74
CA ALA A 539 1.96 -2.31 30.50
C ALA A 539 2.48 -0.91 30.13
N ASN A 540 2.34 -0.54 28.86
CA ASN A 540 2.50 0.84 28.40
C ASN A 540 1.46 1.73 29.12
N PRO A 541 1.86 2.87 29.71
CA PRO A 541 0.94 3.80 30.36
C PRO A 541 -0.06 4.41 29.36
N ASN A 542 0.35 4.59 28.10
CA ASN A 542 -0.51 5.09 27.04
C ASN A 542 -0.87 3.93 26.09
N ILE A 543 -2.16 3.73 25.81
CA ILE A 543 -2.61 2.70 24.88
C ILE A 543 -2.44 3.23 23.44
N LEU A 544 -1.63 2.53 22.64
CA LEU A 544 -1.41 2.83 21.23
C LEU A 544 -2.51 2.19 20.38
N VAL A 545 -3.72 2.75 20.47
CA VAL A 545 -4.92 2.21 19.80
C VAL A 545 -4.67 2.05 18.29
N GLY A 546 -5.00 0.88 17.75
CA GLY A 546 -4.89 0.59 16.32
C GLY A 546 -3.57 0.03 15.84
N ALA A 547 -2.50 0.11 16.63
CA ALA A 547 -1.21 -0.43 16.24
C ALA A 547 -1.30 -1.95 16.02
N MET A 548 -0.91 -2.40 14.84
CA MET A 548 -0.65 -3.81 14.57
C MET A 548 0.78 -4.11 14.98
N VAL A 549 0.97 -5.01 15.94
CA VAL A 549 2.33 -5.46 16.28
C VAL A 549 2.90 -6.37 15.20
N ALA A 550 4.23 -6.43 15.09
CA ALA A 550 4.98 -7.30 14.19
C ALA A 550 4.47 -8.76 14.11
N GLY A 551 4.02 -9.32 15.22
CA GLY A 551 3.24 -10.58 15.26
C GLY A 551 3.96 -11.77 15.88
N PRO A 552 3.49 -13.01 15.63
CA PRO A 552 4.06 -14.23 16.18
C PRO A 552 5.33 -14.71 15.42
N ASP A 553 5.99 -15.73 15.96
CA ASP A 553 6.94 -16.55 15.21
C ASP A 553 6.25 -17.60 14.31
N LYS A 554 7.07 -18.32 13.54
CA LYS A 554 6.67 -19.42 12.63
C LYS A 554 5.96 -20.62 13.28
N HIS A 555 5.77 -20.61 14.60
CA HIS A 555 5.10 -21.67 15.36
C HIS A 555 3.92 -21.13 16.19
N ASP A 556 3.33 -20.00 15.79
CA ASP A 556 2.22 -19.32 16.47
C ASP A 556 2.60 -18.79 17.88
N GLY A 557 3.90 -18.74 18.19
CA GLY A 557 4.44 -18.24 19.44
C GLY A 557 4.46 -16.71 19.47
N PHE A 558 3.90 -16.09 20.49
CA PHE A 558 3.93 -14.64 20.68
C PHE A 558 4.34 -14.28 22.11
N LYS A 559 5.17 -13.24 22.27
CA LYS A 559 5.56 -12.72 23.58
C LYS A 559 5.40 -11.20 23.63
N ASP A 560 4.48 -10.73 24.47
CA ASP A 560 4.25 -9.29 24.76
C ASP A 560 5.41 -8.71 25.58
N ILE A 561 6.54 -8.48 24.92
CA ILE A 561 7.81 -8.03 25.49
C ILE A 561 8.31 -6.82 24.72
N ARG A 562 8.20 -5.63 25.34
CA ARG A 562 8.59 -4.34 24.77
C ARG A 562 10.00 -4.26 24.22
N THR A 563 10.96 -4.97 24.80
CA THR A 563 12.35 -4.97 24.30
C THR A 563 12.53 -5.82 23.04
N ASN A 564 11.57 -6.66 22.69
CA ASN A 564 11.60 -7.50 21.51
C ASN A 564 10.73 -6.90 20.40
N TYR A 565 11.35 -6.07 19.57
CA TYR A 565 10.73 -5.42 18.42
C TYR A 565 10.18 -6.44 17.40
N ASN A 566 10.85 -7.59 17.21
CA ASN A 566 10.43 -8.66 16.28
C ASN A 566 9.02 -9.22 16.54
N TYR A 567 8.50 -9.04 17.76
CA TYR A 567 7.11 -9.36 18.10
C TYR A 567 6.24 -8.13 18.33
N THR A 568 6.79 -7.05 18.93
CA THR A 568 5.98 -5.98 19.53
C THR A 568 6.13 -4.60 18.89
N GLU A 569 6.89 -4.46 17.81
CA GLU A 569 7.00 -3.19 17.06
C GLU A 569 5.87 -3.06 16.02
N PRO A 570 5.14 -1.93 16.01
CA PRO A 570 4.27 -1.54 14.91
C PRO A 570 4.98 -0.59 13.95
N THR A 571 4.61 -0.59 12.67
CA THR A 571 5.17 0.33 11.65
C THR A 571 4.07 0.95 10.79
N LEU A 572 4.31 2.14 10.23
CA LEU A 572 3.43 2.78 9.24
C LEU A 572 3.09 1.81 8.09
N ALA A 573 4.11 1.17 7.52
CA ALA A 573 3.97 0.29 6.37
C ALA A 573 3.05 -0.91 6.66
N ALA A 574 3.18 -1.53 7.84
CA ALA A 574 2.35 -2.63 8.27
C ALA A 574 0.90 -2.18 8.56
N ASN A 575 0.72 -1.03 9.21
CA ASN A 575 -0.61 -0.50 9.52
C ASN A 575 -1.38 0.01 8.28
N ALA A 576 -0.68 0.46 7.24
CA ALA A 576 -1.30 0.83 5.96
C ALA A 576 -1.88 -0.41 5.25
N GLY A 577 -1.13 -1.52 5.24
CA GLY A 577 -1.62 -2.81 4.76
C GLY A 577 -2.80 -3.35 5.60
N LEU A 578 -2.76 -3.17 6.93
CA LEU A 578 -3.89 -3.54 7.80
C LEU A 578 -5.16 -2.75 7.44
N VAL A 579 -5.06 -1.42 7.32
CA VAL A 579 -6.20 -0.58 6.89
C VAL A 579 -6.76 -1.07 5.56
N ALA A 580 -5.88 -1.38 4.59
CA ALA A 580 -6.26 -1.85 3.28
C ALA A 580 -7.03 -3.18 3.30
N ALA A 581 -6.53 -4.17 4.04
CA ALA A 581 -7.23 -5.44 4.17
C ALA A 581 -8.56 -5.30 4.93
N LEU A 582 -8.62 -4.49 5.99
CA LEU A 582 -9.83 -4.29 6.78
C LEU A 582 -10.97 -3.66 5.96
N ILE A 583 -10.71 -2.58 5.20
CA ILE A 583 -11.75 -1.94 4.38
C ILE A 583 -12.22 -2.82 3.21
N SER A 584 -11.32 -3.63 2.63
CA SER A 584 -11.70 -4.59 1.59
C SER A 584 -12.69 -5.65 2.11
N LEU A 585 -12.46 -6.14 3.34
CA LEU A 585 -13.27 -7.20 3.96
C LEU A 585 -14.48 -6.72 4.77
N ALA A 586 -14.56 -5.43 5.11
CA ALA A 586 -15.68 -4.85 5.85
C ALA A 586 -17.01 -5.05 5.12
N ASP A 587 -18.01 -5.52 5.88
CA ASP A 587 -19.31 -5.97 5.37
C ASP A 587 -20.29 -4.79 5.41
N ILE A 588 -20.11 -3.89 4.45
CA ILE A 588 -20.80 -2.61 4.36
C ILE A 588 -21.61 -2.60 3.06
N ASP A 589 -22.94 -2.70 3.19
CA ASP A 589 -23.84 -2.50 2.05
C ASP A 589 -23.80 -1.02 1.64
N THR A 590 -23.40 -0.77 0.38
CA THR A 590 -23.36 0.55 -0.23
C THR A 590 -24.35 0.68 -1.40
N GLY A 591 -25.18 -0.34 -1.65
CA GLY A 591 -26.11 -0.40 -2.78
C GLY A 591 -25.43 -0.40 -4.15
N ARG A 592 -24.14 -0.77 -4.22
CA ARG A 592 -23.27 -0.74 -5.42
C ARG A 592 -22.32 -1.93 -5.43
N TYR A 593 -21.59 -2.11 -6.54
CA TYR A 593 -20.41 -3.00 -6.60
C TYR A 593 -19.45 -2.70 -5.44
N SER A 594 -18.71 -3.71 -4.98
CA SER A 594 -17.82 -3.61 -3.80
C SER A 594 -16.69 -2.59 -3.94
N ILE A 595 -16.38 -2.16 -5.17
CA ILE A 595 -15.37 -1.15 -5.54
C ILE A 595 -15.90 -0.09 -6.51
N ASP A 596 -15.32 1.12 -6.48
CA ASP A 596 -15.52 2.16 -7.49
C ASP A 596 -14.69 1.86 -8.75
N LYS A 597 -15.34 1.36 -9.80
CA LYS A 597 -14.68 1.08 -11.09
C LYS A 597 -14.19 2.33 -11.83
N ASN A 598 -14.76 3.51 -11.57
CA ASN A 598 -14.60 4.71 -12.41
C ASN A 598 -13.56 5.71 -11.88
N THR A 599 -13.48 5.95 -10.56
CA THR A 599 -12.71 7.08 -10.02
C THR A 599 -11.22 7.05 -10.39
N ILE A 600 -10.59 5.87 -10.41
CA ILE A 600 -9.17 5.72 -10.81
C ILE A 600 -8.88 6.13 -12.26
N PHE A 601 -9.89 6.08 -13.14
CA PHE A 601 -9.76 6.44 -14.55
C PHE A 601 -10.23 7.87 -14.85
N SER A 602 -10.55 8.67 -13.82
CA SER A 602 -11.15 10.00 -14.00
C SER A 602 -10.27 11.03 -14.73
N ALA A 603 -8.95 10.81 -14.80
CA ALA A 603 -8.02 11.60 -15.62
C ALA A 603 -7.61 10.92 -16.94
N VAL A 604 -8.06 9.69 -17.21
CA VAL A 604 -7.73 8.91 -18.41
C VAL A 604 -8.69 9.28 -19.54
N PRO A 605 -8.21 9.77 -20.70
CA PRO A 605 -9.08 10.04 -21.85
C PRO A 605 -9.78 8.77 -22.36
N PRO A 606 -10.99 8.88 -22.95
CA PRO A 606 -11.61 7.76 -23.65
C PRO A 606 -10.66 7.20 -24.73
N MET A 607 -10.31 5.92 -24.62
CA MET A 607 -9.36 5.27 -25.54
C MET A 607 -9.99 4.85 -26.87
N PHE A 608 -11.32 4.94 -26.98
CA PHE A 608 -12.07 4.72 -28.20
C PHE A 608 -12.88 5.98 -28.54
N PRO A 609 -13.13 6.29 -29.83
CA PRO A 609 -14.06 7.34 -30.21
C PRO A 609 -15.42 7.08 -29.57
N THR A 610 -16.11 8.14 -29.12
CA THR A 610 -17.53 8.00 -28.77
C THR A 610 -18.28 7.47 -30.01
N PRO A 611 -19.15 6.45 -29.86
CA PRO A 611 -19.98 6.01 -30.97
C PRO A 611 -20.71 7.22 -31.59
N PRO A 612 -20.86 7.26 -32.93
CA PRO A 612 -21.63 8.33 -33.55
C PRO A 612 -23.03 8.39 -32.93
N PRO A 613 -23.64 9.58 -32.79
CA PRO A 613 -25.00 9.68 -32.29
C PRO A 613 -25.93 8.80 -33.14
N PRO A 614 -26.96 8.18 -32.55
CA PRO A 614 -27.89 7.37 -33.32
C PRO A 614 -28.46 8.20 -34.49
N PRO A 615 -28.62 7.61 -35.69
CA PRO A 615 -29.19 8.32 -36.83
C PRO A 615 -30.53 8.94 -36.43
N SER A 616 -30.83 10.10 -36.99
CA SER A 616 -32.10 10.78 -36.74
C SER A 616 -33.26 9.82 -36.98
N ALA A 617 -34.23 9.84 -36.07
CA ALA A 617 -35.40 8.96 -36.15
C ALA A 617 -36.04 9.09 -37.55
N TRP A 618 -36.07 7.97 -38.28
CA TRP A 618 -36.54 7.93 -39.65
C TRP A 618 -37.97 8.49 -39.72
N LYS A 619 -38.14 9.59 -40.45
CA LYS A 619 -39.44 10.16 -40.77
C LYS A 619 -39.85 9.61 -42.14
N PRO A 620 -40.99 8.90 -42.23
CA PRO A 620 -41.55 8.44 -43.50
C PRO A 620 -41.83 9.59 -44.47
#